data_AF-A0A0F8SGN3-F1
#
_entry.id   AF-A0A0F8SGN3-F1
#
_cell.length_a   1.000
_cell.length_b   1.000
_cell.length_c   1.000
_cell.angle_alpha   90.00
_cell.angle_beta   90.00
_cell.angle_gamma   90.00
#
_symmetry.space_group_name_H-M   'P 1'
#
loop_
_entity.id
_entity.type
_entity.pdbx_description
1 polymer ?
#
loop_
_entity_poly.entity_id
_entity_poly.type
_entity_poly.pdbx_seq_one_letter_code
_entity_poly.pdbx_strand_id
1 'polypeptide(L)'
;MDAQLEKRLVELRAEYESGQKILTDIDLKLAELENRKNALGETLLKISGAIDLLEEVLGESEGAQGPEIKTSPGTFTENVEVPNVIRQPLENARKTLEEAGLSAGEVVEKKEVLPIGIMAGEVLRQEPQPGTKLPAGSAVKLVVASKGKSLPSLDRKSVCSYISDND
;
A
#
# COMPACT_ATOMS: atom_id res chain seq x y z
N MET A 1 49.62 12.46 22.52
CA MET A 1 48.54 11.45 22.59
C MET A 1 47.27 12.08 23.16
N ASP A 2 47.38 12.81 24.27
CA ASP A 2 46.23 13.44 24.94
C ASP A 2 45.44 14.45 24.08
N ALA A 3 46.12 15.34 23.34
CA ALA A 3 45.45 16.32 22.46
C ALA A 3 44.60 15.68 21.34
N GLN A 4 44.95 14.50 20.85
CA GLN A 4 44.16 13.78 19.85
C GLN A 4 42.91 13.15 20.48
N LEU A 5 43.03 12.64 21.71
CA LEU A 5 41.90 12.09 22.47
C LEU A 5 40.89 13.19 22.83
N GLU A 6 41.36 14.37 23.26
CA GLU A 6 40.49 15.52 23.54
C GLU A 6 39.73 15.99 22.30
N LYS A 7 40.42 16.08 21.15
CA LYS A 7 39.78 16.42 19.87
C LYS A 7 38.68 15.41 19.51
N ARG A 8 38.96 14.11 19.65
CA ARG A 8 37.98 13.05 19.35
C ARG A 8 36.79 13.08 20.31
N LEU A 9 37.03 13.41 21.59
CA LEU A 9 35.96 13.56 22.59
C LEU A 9 35.01 14.71 22.23
N VAL A 10 35.53 15.85 21.78
CA VAL A 10 34.70 17.00 21.36
C VAL A 10 33.87 16.65 20.13
N GLU A 11 34.47 15.99 19.15
CA GLU A 11 33.77 15.55 17.93
C GLU A 11 32.64 14.56 18.26
N LEU A 12 32.92 13.54 19.08
CA LEU A 12 31.92 12.57 19.53
C LEU A 12 30.77 13.22 20.31
N ARG A 13 31.06 14.23 21.14
CA ARG A 13 30.00 14.98 21.84
C ARG A 13 29.12 15.76 20.86
N ALA A 14 29.71 16.41 19.86
CA ALA A 14 28.96 17.12 18.84
C ALA A 14 28.10 16.18 17.99
N GLU A 15 28.64 15.02 17.58
CA GLU A 15 27.89 13.96 16.90
C GLU A 15 26.71 13.47 17.75
N TYR A 16 26.95 13.24 19.05
CA TYR A 16 25.92 12.80 19.99
C TYR A 16 24.80 13.84 20.17
N GLU A 17 25.15 15.11 20.38
CA GLU A 17 24.17 16.20 20.50
C GLU A 17 23.36 16.38 19.21
N SER A 18 24.00 16.29 18.05
CA SER A 18 23.31 16.31 16.76
C SER A 18 22.35 15.12 16.65
N GLY A 19 22.76 13.93 17.07
CA GLY A 19 21.92 12.73 17.09
C GLY A 19 20.69 12.90 18.01
N GLN A 20 20.86 13.49 19.20
CA GLN A 20 19.76 13.77 20.12
C GLN A 20 18.75 14.76 19.54
N LYS A 21 19.20 15.80 18.84
CA LYS A 21 18.30 16.73 18.15
C LYS A 21 17.47 16.05 17.07
N ILE A 22 18.12 15.22 16.24
CA ILE A 22 17.41 14.44 15.22
C ILE A 22 16.38 13.52 15.85
N LEU A 23 16.73 12.85 16.96
CA LEU A 23 15.79 11.99 17.67
C LEU A 23 14.56 12.77 18.16
N THR A 24 14.77 13.95 18.73
CA THR A 24 13.69 14.83 19.19
C THR A 24 12.78 15.24 18.02
N ASP A 25 13.35 15.61 16.87
CA ASP A 25 12.58 15.96 15.67
C ASP A 25 11.77 14.76 15.14
N ILE A 26 12.32 13.55 15.22
CA ILE A 26 11.61 12.32 14.85
C ILE A 26 10.43 12.10 15.79
N ASP A 27 10.62 12.23 17.11
CA ASP A 27 9.56 12.05 18.09
C ASP A 27 8.42 13.06 17.91
N LEU A 28 8.75 14.32 17.59
CA LEU A 28 7.77 15.36 17.26
C LEU A 28 6.96 14.98 16.01
N LYS A 29 7.63 14.52 14.95
CA LYS A 29 6.94 14.08 13.72
C LYS A 29 6.05 12.86 13.96
N LEU A 30 6.47 11.94 14.83
CA LEU A 30 5.65 10.78 15.19
C LEU A 30 4.34 11.23 15.87
N ALA A 31 4.43 12.17 16.82
CA ALA A 31 3.24 12.73 17.46
C ALA A 31 2.30 13.45 16.47
N GLU A 32 2.86 14.21 15.52
CA GLU A 32 2.08 14.86 14.45
C GLU A 32 1.36 13.84 13.57
N LEU A 33 2.07 12.78 13.15
CA LEU A 33 1.49 11.73 12.32
C LEU A 33 0.39 10.95 13.05
N GLU A 34 0.54 10.74 14.36
CA GLU A 34 -0.50 10.10 15.18
C GLU A 34 -1.75 10.97 15.26
N ASN A 35 -1.61 12.27 15.47
CA ASN A 35 -2.73 13.22 15.44
C ASN A 35 -3.42 13.21 14.07
N ARG A 36 -2.66 13.24 12.98
CA ARG A 36 -3.20 13.18 11.62
C ARG A 36 -3.93 11.87 11.35
N LYS A 37 -3.39 10.75 11.82
CA LYS A 37 -4.04 9.43 11.72
C LYS A 37 -5.37 9.43 12.47
N ASN A 38 -5.43 9.99 13.68
CA ASN A 38 -6.66 10.06 14.46
C ASN A 38 -7.72 10.92 13.77
N ALA A 39 -7.33 12.11 13.28
CA ALA A 39 -8.22 12.97 12.52
C ALA A 39 -8.76 12.28 11.25
N LEU A 40 -7.91 11.56 10.52
CA LEU A 40 -8.35 10.77 9.38
C LEU A 40 -9.36 9.68 9.80
N GLY A 41 -9.10 8.97 10.90
CA GLY A 41 -10.01 7.98 11.46
C GLY A 41 -11.41 8.56 11.74
N GLU A 42 -11.49 9.75 12.33
CA GLU A 42 -12.76 10.45 12.55
C GLU A 42 -13.46 10.81 11.24
N THR A 43 -12.73 11.30 10.24
CA THR A 43 -13.33 11.63 8.94
C THR A 43 -13.89 10.39 8.24
N LEU A 44 -13.17 9.27 8.30
CA LEU A 44 -13.63 8.02 7.73
C LEU A 44 -14.88 7.50 8.44
N LEU A 45 -14.95 7.59 9.76
CA LEU A 45 -16.13 7.20 10.52
C LEU A 45 -17.36 8.05 10.19
N LYS A 46 -17.15 9.36 9.95
CA LYS A 46 -18.24 10.26 9.49
C LYS A 46 -18.72 9.88 8.10
N ILE A 47 -17.80 9.57 7.18
CA ILE A 47 -18.13 9.17 5.82
C ILE A 47 -18.86 7.82 5.83
N SER A 48 -18.40 6.84 6.60
CA SER A 48 -19.05 5.54 6.69
C SER A 48 -20.50 5.68 7.18
N GLY A 49 -20.72 6.44 8.26
CA GLY A 49 -22.08 6.67 8.75
C GLY A 49 -22.96 7.43 7.75
N ALA A 50 -22.39 8.35 6.96
CA ALA A 50 -23.14 9.02 5.89
C ALA A 50 -23.53 8.06 4.75
N ILE A 51 -22.67 7.11 4.41
CA ILE A 51 -22.97 6.05 3.44
C ILE A 51 -24.10 5.17 3.96
N ASP A 52 -24.00 4.68 5.19
CA ASP A 52 -25.01 3.81 5.81
C ASP A 52 -26.41 4.47 5.77
N LEU A 53 -26.49 5.77 6.12
CA LEU A 53 -27.73 6.53 6.08
C LEU A 53 -28.26 6.71 4.65
N LEU A 54 -27.39 6.95 3.67
CA LEU A 54 -27.79 7.11 2.27
C LEU A 54 -28.28 5.79 1.67
N GLU A 55 -27.63 4.68 2.00
CA GLU A 55 -28.05 3.33 1.61
C GLU A 55 -29.42 2.98 2.19
N GLU A 56 -29.68 3.34 3.45
CA GLU A 56 -31.00 3.18 4.08
C GLU A 56 -32.08 3.98 3.33
N VAL A 57 -31.82 5.25 3.01
CA VAL A 57 -32.77 6.11 2.26
C VAL A 57 -33.03 5.60 0.84
N LEU A 58 -32.01 5.05 0.18
CA LEU A 58 -32.13 4.52 -1.18
C LEU A 58 -32.79 3.13 -1.22
N GLY A 59 -32.78 2.40 -0.10
CA GLY A 59 -33.38 1.07 0.06
C GLY A 59 -34.93 1.02 0.03
N GLU A 60 -35.63 2.15 -0.02
CA GLU A 60 -37.10 2.21 -0.07
C GLU A 60 -37.69 2.37 -1.49
N SER A 61 -36.91 2.21 -2.57
CA SER A 61 -37.41 2.36 -3.95
C SER A 61 -37.12 1.19 -4.89
N GLU A 62 -37.49 -0.03 -4.49
CA GLU A 62 -37.70 -1.13 -5.45
C GLU A 62 -39.17 -1.55 -5.49
N GLY A 63 -39.88 -0.99 -6.48
CA GLY A 63 -41.25 -1.35 -6.79
C GLY A 63 -41.68 -0.84 -8.16
N ALA A 64 -41.11 -1.36 -9.26
CA ALA A 64 -41.81 -1.45 -10.55
C ALA A 64 -41.07 -2.35 -11.55
N GLN A 65 -41.80 -3.33 -12.08
CA GLN A 65 -41.43 -4.20 -13.20
C GLN A 65 -41.48 -3.46 -14.56
N GLY A 66 -40.40 -3.62 -15.36
CA GLY A 66 -40.40 -3.66 -16.84
C GLY A 66 -40.59 -2.35 -17.63
N PRO A 67 -40.26 -2.30 -18.95
CA PRO A 67 -40.16 -3.45 -19.86
C PRO A 67 -38.82 -3.58 -20.61
N GLU A 68 -38.59 -4.79 -21.12
CA GLU A 68 -37.63 -5.10 -22.18
C GLU A 68 -37.74 -4.11 -23.35
N ILE A 69 -36.62 -3.53 -23.80
CA ILE A 69 -36.52 -2.94 -25.13
C ILE A 69 -35.34 -3.57 -25.86
N LYS A 70 -35.70 -4.40 -26.85
CA LYS A 70 -34.81 -4.85 -27.92
C LYS A 70 -34.40 -3.65 -28.77
N THR A 71 -33.10 -3.30 -28.84
CA THR A 71 -32.51 -2.67 -30.04
C THR A 71 -30.97 -2.63 -30.00
N SER A 72 -30.36 -3.38 -30.93
CA SER A 72 -29.19 -3.06 -31.78
C SER A 72 -27.85 -2.53 -31.18
N PRO A 73 -26.67 -3.02 -31.62
CA PRO A 73 -25.38 -2.74 -30.99
C PRO A 73 -24.84 -1.35 -31.35
N GLY A 74 -24.73 -0.49 -30.34
CA GLY A 74 -23.99 0.77 -30.39
C GLY A 74 -23.14 0.88 -29.12
N THR A 75 -21.83 0.80 -29.28
CA THR A 75 -20.82 0.82 -28.21
C THR A 75 -20.81 2.15 -27.47
N PHE A 76 -21.48 2.21 -26.31
CA PHE A 76 -21.18 3.20 -25.27
C PHE A 76 -20.24 2.54 -24.27
N THR A 77 -18.93 2.65 -24.50
CA THR A 77 -17.94 2.21 -23.53
C THR A 77 -17.86 3.24 -22.41
N GLU A 78 -18.59 3.03 -21.33
CA GLU A 78 -18.34 3.75 -20.09
C GLU A 78 -16.92 3.40 -19.64
N ASN A 79 -16.04 4.39 -19.59
CA ASN A 79 -14.65 4.20 -19.18
C ASN A 79 -14.56 4.31 -17.67
N VAL A 80 -14.12 3.25 -17.01
CA VAL A 80 -13.90 3.18 -15.57
C VAL A 80 -12.42 3.35 -15.25
N GLU A 81 -12.12 4.04 -14.15
CA GLU A 81 -10.75 4.19 -13.66
C GLU A 81 -10.28 2.93 -12.94
N VAL A 82 -9.08 2.47 -13.30
CA VAL A 82 -8.47 1.28 -12.69
C VAL A 82 -8.09 1.59 -11.23
N PRO A 83 -8.65 0.87 -10.24
CA PRO A 83 -8.33 1.07 -8.84
C PRO A 83 -6.91 0.58 -8.51
N ASN A 84 -6.35 1.10 -7.42
CA ASN A 84 -5.05 0.65 -6.91
C ASN A 84 -5.22 -0.57 -6.00
N VAL A 85 -4.79 -1.73 -6.49
CA VAL A 85 -4.83 -3.01 -5.76
C VAL A 85 -3.44 -3.49 -5.33
N ILE A 86 -2.40 -2.67 -5.50
CA ILE A 86 -1.04 -2.99 -5.07
C ILE A 86 -0.98 -3.11 -3.54
N ARG A 87 -0.26 -4.12 -3.02
CA ARG A 87 -0.19 -4.51 -1.60
C ARG A 87 -1.49 -5.05 -1.00
N GLN A 88 -2.51 -5.32 -1.82
CA GLN A 88 -3.68 -6.03 -1.35
C GLN A 88 -3.51 -7.54 -1.55
N PRO A 89 -4.13 -8.38 -0.69
CA PRO A 89 -4.30 -9.79 -0.98
C PRO A 89 -5.03 -9.99 -2.30
N LEU A 90 -4.69 -11.04 -3.07
CA LEU A 90 -5.31 -11.33 -4.37
C LEU A 90 -6.85 -11.37 -4.30
N GLU A 91 -7.43 -11.92 -3.24
CA GLU A 91 -8.88 -12.00 -3.08
C GLU A 91 -9.53 -10.60 -2.97
N ASN A 92 -8.96 -9.73 -2.13
CA ASN A 92 -9.43 -8.35 -1.99
C ASN A 92 -9.22 -7.57 -3.29
N ALA A 93 -8.07 -7.73 -3.94
CA ALA A 93 -7.77 -7.10 -5.22
C ALA A 93 -8.80 -7.46 -6.30
N ARG A 94 -9.23 -8.73 -6.36
CA ARG A 94 -10.28 -9.18 -7.28
C ARG A 94 -11.61 -8.50 -6.99
N LYS A 95 -12.00 -8.46 -5.72
CA LYS A 95 -13.27 -7.83 -5.31
C LYS A 95 -13.29 -6.34 -5.65
N THR A 96 -12.21 -5.62 -5.37
CA THR A 96 -12.10 -4.19 -5.71
C THR A 96 -12.16 -3.94 -7.21
N LEU A 97 -11.61 -4.83 -8.04
CA LEU A 97 -11.73 -4.73 -9.50
C LEU A 97 -13.18 -4.96 -9.95
N GLU A 98 -13.85 -5.99 -9.42
CA GLU A 98 -15.23 -6.33 -9.74
C GLU A 98 -16.21 -5.21 -9.31
N GLU A 99 -16.02 -4.63 -8.13
CA GLU A 99 -16.76 -3.46 -7.62
C GLU A 99 -16.55 -2.22 -8.52
N ALA A 100 -15.37 -2.08 -9.11
CA ALA A 100 -15.07 -1.04 -10.09
C ALA A 100 -15.52 -1.41 -11.52
N GLY A 101 -16.30 -2.48 -11.72
CA GLY A 101 -16.75 -2.89 -13.05
C GLY A 101 -15.63 -3.36 -13.97
N LEU A 102 -14.49 -3.78 -13.42
CA LEU A 102 -13.33 -4.35 -14.11
C LEU A 102 -13.20 -5.84 -13.77
N SER A 103 -12.45 -6.57 -14.58
CA SER A 103 -12.19 -7.99 -14.34
C SER A 103 -10.73 -8.24 -13.95
N ALA A 104 -10.50 -9.19 -13.05
CA ALA A 104 -9.16 -9.71 -12.83
C ALA A 104 -8.77 -10.59 -14.02
N GLY A 105 -7.75 -10.15 -14.76
CA GLY A 105 -7.26 -10.83 -15.96
C GLY A 105 -6.23 -11.91 -15.64
N GLU A 106 -5.12 -11.86 -16.34
CA GLU A 106 -4.00 -12.77 -16.11
C GLU A 106 -3.36 -12.51 -14.73
N VAL A 107 -3.30 -13.55 -13.89
CA VAL A 107 -2.59 -13.50 -12.60
C VAL A 107 -1.27 -14.23 -12.75
N VAL A 108 -0.17 -13.48 -12.66
CA VAL A 108 1.20 -14.00 -12.76
C VAL A 108 1.82 -14.09 -11.37
N GLU A 109 2.15 -15.31 -10.96
CA GLU A 109 2.87 -15.54 -9.71
C GLU A 109 4.37 -15.27 -9.87
N LYS A 110 4.90 -14.32 -9.09
CA LYS A 110 6.33 -14.04 -9.02
C LYS A 110 6.97 -14.79 -7.86
N LYS A 111 7.88 -15.73 -8.17
CA LYS A 111 8.57 -16.63 -7.21
C LYS A 111 9.93 -16.11 -6.73
N GLU A 112 10.24 -14.84 -6.97
CA GLU A 112 11.55 -14.24 -6.66
C GLU A 112 11.63 -13.71 -5.22
N VAL A 113 12.80 -13.18 -4.89
CA VAL A 113 13.05 -12.41 -3.66
C VAL A 113 12.03 -11.28 -3.53
N LEU A 114 11.22 -11.33 -2.48
CA LEU A 114 10.21 -10.31 -2.18
C LEU A 114 10.83 -9.13 -1.42
N PRO A 115 10.35 -7.89 -1.64
CA PRO A 115 10.68 -6.76 -0.79
C PRO A 115 10.32 -7.03 0.67
N ILE A 116 11.05 -6.41 1.60
CA ILE A 116 10.79 -6.51 3.04
C ILE A 116 9.37 -5.99 3.33
N GLY A 117 8.58 -6.79 4.07
CA GLY A 117 7.23 -6.41 4.48
C GLY A 117 6.10 -6.80 3.50
N ILE A 118 6.41 -7.53 2.43
CA ILE A 118 5.39 -8.10 1.53
C ILE A 118 5.11 -9.56 1.90
N MET A 119 3.84 -9.90 2.06
CA MET A 119 3.39 -11.27 2.34
C MET A 119 3.12 -12.05 1.04
N ALA A 120 3.30 -13.37 1.10
CA ALA A 120 2.89 -14.23 -0.01
C ALA A 120 1.37 -14.11 -0.22
N GLY A 121 0.94 -13.98 -1.47
CA GLY A 121 -0.44 -13.75 -1.87
C GLY A 121 -0.80 -12.28 -2.11
N GLU A 122 0.10 -11.33 -1.81
CA GLU A 122 -0.12 -9.91 -2.08
C GLU A 122 0.20 -9.53 -3.53
N VAL A 123 -0.55 -8.57 -4.09
CA VAL A 123 -0.29 -8.00 -5.41
C VAL A 123 0.96 -7.11 -5.35
N LEU A 124 1.99 -7.51 -6.09
CA LEU A 124 3.23 -6.76 -6.26
C LEU A 124 3.08 -5.65 -7.29
N ARG A 125 2.39 -5.94 -8.39
CA ARG A 125 2.19 -5.03 -9.51
C ARG A 125 0.85 -5.31 -10.17
N GLN A 126 0.29 -4.28 -10.79
CA GLN A 126 -0.88 -4.36 -11.65
C GLN A 126 -0.56 -3.69 -12.99
N GLU A 127 -1.22 -4.16 -14.04
CA GLU A 127 -1.16 -3.57 -15.37
C GLU A 127 -2.54 -3.67 -16.03
N PRO A 128 -3.17 -2.56 -16.45
CA PRO A 128 -2.66 -1.19 -16.49
C PRO A 128 -2.45 -0.52 -15.11
N GLN A 129 -1.71 0.60 -15.11
CA GLN A 129 -1.41 1.34 -13.87
C GLN A 129 -2.68 1.91 -13.22
N PRO A 130 -2.70 2.08 -11.89
CA PRO A 130 -3.81 2.73 -11.20
C PRO A 130 -4.15 4.10 -11.82
N GLY A 131 -5.44 4.42 -11.91
CA GLY A 131 -5.93 5.66 -12.53
C GLY A 131 -5.98 5.64 -14.07
N THR A 132 -5.57 4.54 -14.71
CA THR A 132 -5.79 4.36 -16.15
C THR A 132 -7.28 4.21 -16.42
N LYS A 133 -7.80 4.85 -17.47
CA LYS A 133 -9.20 4.69 -17.90
C LYS A 133 -9.32 3.52 -18.84
N LEU A 134 -10.16 2.55 -18.50
CA LEU A 134 -10.45 1.37 -19.32
C LEU A 134 -11.95 1.24 -19.56
N PRO A 135 -12.37 0.70 -20.70
CA PRO A 135 -13.76 0.31 -20.89
C PRO A 135 -14.22 -0.62 -19.76
N ALA A 136 -15.45 -0.44 -19.28
CA ALA A 136 -16.06 -1.36 -18.33
C ALA A 136 -15.96 -2.81 -18.83
N GLY A 137 -15.62 -3.73 -17.92
CA GLY A 137 -15.36 -5.14 -18.20
C GLY A 137 -13.92 -5.46 -18.60
N SER A 138 -13.05 -4.45 -18.79
CA SER A 138 -11.65 -4.68 -19.15
C SER A 138 -10.90 -5.47 -18.09
N ALA A 139 -9.96 -6.30 -18.55
CA ALA A 139 -9.15 -7.14 -17.70
C ALA A 139 -7.89 -6.41 -17.20
N VAL A 140 -7.60 -6.50 -15.91
CA VAL A 140 -6.37 -6.00 -15.29
C VAL A 140 -5.47 -7.18 -14.95
N LYS A 141 -4.26 -7.17 -15.49
CA LYS A 141 -3.21 -8.15 -15.20
C LYS A 141 -2.63 -7.88 -13.82
N LEU A 142 -2.52 -8.92 -12.99
CA LEU A 142 -1.98 -8.83 -11.64
C LEU A 142 -0.73 -9.68 -11.51
N VAL A 143 0.32 -9.13 -10.91
CA VAL A 143 1.52 -9.87 -10.53
C VAL A 143 1.47 -10.04 -9.02
N VAL A 144 1.41 -11.28 -8.55
CA VAL A 144 1.28 -11.59 -7.12
C VAL A 144 2.56 -12.19 -6.57
N ALA A 145 2.84 -11.92 -5.30
CA ALA A 145 3.92 -12.53 -4.56
C ALA A 145 3.61 -14.01 -4.33
N SER A 146 4.37 -14.90 -4.96
CA SER A 146 4.33 -16.32 -4.59
C SER A 146 5.21 -16.55 -3.36
N LYS A 147 5.05 -17.68 -2.67
CA LYS A 147 5.82 -18.05 -1.47
C LYS A 147 7.31 -18.19 -1.82
N GLY A 148 8.04 -17.07 -1.80
CA GLY A 148 9.48 -16.99 -2.01
C GLY A 148 10.26 -17.07 -0.70
N LYS A 149 11.59 -17.29 -0.79
CA LYS A 149 12.48 -17.09 0.35
C LYS A 149 12.40 -15.61 0.74
N SER A 150 11.81 -15.30 1.90
CA SER A 150 12.02 -13.99 2.52
C SER A 150 13.51 -13.82 2.70
N LEU A 151 14.08 -12.71 2.23
CA LEU A 151 15.46 -12.41 2.60
C LEU A 151 15.55 -12.47 4.13
N PRO A 152 16.52 -13.20 4.71
CA PRO A 152 16.76 -13.07 6.14
C PRO A 152 16.95 -11.58 6.41
N SER A 153 16.28 -11.09 7.46
CA SER A 153 16.56 -9.75 7.98
C SER A 153 18.07 -9.61 8.06
N LEU A 154 18.63 -8.55 7.47
CA LEU A 154 20.02 -8.19 7.67
C LEU A 154 20.15 -7.81 9.16
N ASP A 155 20.27 -8.82 10.01
CA ASP A 155 20.63 -8.66 11.39
C ASP A 155 22.01 -8.02 11.37
N ARG A 156 22.10 -6.84 11.97
CA ARG A 156 23.31 -6.03 12.10
C ARG A 156 24.46 -6.83 12.76
N LYS A 157 24.15 -7.97 13.38
CA LYS A 157 25.12 -8.93 13.93
C LYS A 157 25.90 -9.74 12.89
N SER A 158 25.47 -9.83 11.62
CA SER A 158 26.24 -10.53 10.57
C SER A 158 27.39 -9.71 9.98
N VAL A 159 27.52 -8.43 10.34
CA VAL A 159 28.61 -7.57 9.83
C VAL A 159 29.91 -7.74 10.63
N CYS A 160 29.87 -8.39 11.81
CA CYS A 160 31.03 -8.49 12.69
C CYS A 160 31.94 -9.71 12.49
N SER A 161 31.74 -10.57 11.49
CA SER A 161 32.65 -11.72 11.28
C SER A 161 33.80 -11.46 10.29
N TYR A 162 33.94 -10.25 9.75
CA TYR A 162 35.03 -9.89 8.84
C TYR A 162 36.18 -9.10 9.49
N ILE A 163 36.12 -8.85 10.81
CA ILE A 163 37.24 -8.29 11.57
C ILE A 163 37.70 -9.36 12.55
N SER A 164 38.10 -10.50 11.99
CA SER A 164 39.02 -11.42 12.65
C SER A 164 40.34 -11.26 11.90
N ASP A 165 41.41 -11.04 12.64
CA ASP A 165 42.78 -11.27 12.21
C ASP A 165 43.35 -10.31 11.15
N ASN A 166 43.75 -9.12 11.62
CA ASN A 166 45.01 -8.53 11.18
C ASN A 166 45.66 -7.92 12.42
N ASP A 167 46.85 -8.45 12.74
CA ASP A 167 47.75 -8.20 13.88
C ASP A 167 47.75 -6.79 14.51
#